data_AF-A0A930GR70-F1
#
_entry.id   AF-A0A930GR70-F1
#
_cell.length_a   1.000
_cell.length_b   1.000
_cell.length_c   1.000
_cell.angle_alpha   90.00
_cell.angle_beta   90.00
_cell.angle_gamma   90.00
#
_symmetry.space_group_name_H-M   'P 1'
#
loop_
_entity.id
_entity.type
_entity.pdbx_description
1 polymer ?
#
loop_
_entity_poly.entity_id
_entity_poly.type
_entity_poly.pdbx_seq_one_letter_code
_entity_poly.pdbx_strand_id
1 'polypeptide(L)'
;MDKNTFLSKSRMKVWVTILHIAAFIVFVIGISIIYCNENFNRGLLWINAEKYDDSPAFRTQFDSDVSLLFSYANLKDIFETDGKFDINKDVFGLNMGPSNDVDFTVGAIIEYAKRHGFYIDEHFQVSIVDQSLVNQIEDTSYFVNYRTYADTSGLVEPGDAYISMKTIITESLVLLSKYYNAYERFILTPSNFRYRLEYGDIVYTNDRTLNIKSVYGYGKYAITSSQGMMVDTNLSEIPKELSYQAEKLTDKLPKPYKVYIAVNTVYTAT
;
A
#
# COMPACT_ATOMS: atom_id res chain seq x y z
N MET A 1 79.54 -25.68 -32.01
CA MET A 1 78.16 -25.65 -31.47
C MET A 1 78.07 -24.45 -30.54
N ASP A 2 77.29 -23.45 -30.95
CA ASP A 2 77.44 -22.06 -30.52
C ASP A 2 76.79 -21.81 -29.15
N LYS A 3 77.60 -21.70 -28.08
CA LYS A 3 77.14 -21.55 -26.68
C LYS A 3 76.16 -20.39 -26.48
N ASN A 4 76.22 -19.36 -27.33
CA ASN A 4 75.37 -18.18 -27.25
C ASN A 4 73.89 -18.45 -27.60
N THR A 5 73.61 -19.40 -28.50
CA THR A 5 72.22 -19.76 -28.88
C THR A 5 71.52 -20.60 -27.81
N PHE A 6 72.27 -21.45 -27.09
CA PHE A 6 71.73 -22.27 -25.99
C PHE A 6 71.40 -21.42 -24.76
N LEU A 7 72.27 -20.46 -24.41
CA LEU A 7 72.03 -19.49 -23.34
C LEU A 7 70.80 -18.61 -23.63
N SER A 8 70.61 -18.18 -24.88
CA SER A 8 69.43 -17.43 -25.32
C SER A 8 68.12 -18.23 -25.18
N LYS A 9 68.10 -19.50 -25.62
CA LYS A 9 66.93 -20.39 -25.47
C LYS A 9 66.62 -20.69 -23.99
N SER A 10 67.65 -20.86 -23.15
CA SER A 10 67.47 -21.09 -21.71
C SER A 10 66.86 -19.85 -21.02
N ARG A 11 67.35 -18.65 -21.34
CA ARG A 11 66.79 -17.38 -20.82
C ARG A 11 65.36 -17.15 -21.29
N MET A 12 65.04 -17.50 -22.53
CA MET A 12 63.67 -17.40 -23.06
C MET A 12 62.69 -18.31 -22.30
N LYS A 13 63.09 -19.55 -21.99
CA LYS A 13 62.26 -20.47 -21.17
C LYS A 13 61.99 -19.90 -19.78
N VAL A 14 63.00 -19.32 -19.13
CA VAL A 14 62.83 -18.67 -17.81
C VAL A 14 61.82 -17.53 -17.89
N TRP A 15 61.90 -16.68 -18.92
CA TRP A 15 60.93 -15.60 -19.12
C TRP A 15 59.50 -16.09 -19.35
N VAL A 16 59.31 -17.15 -20.14
CA VAL A 16 57.99 -17.75 -20.38
C VAL A 16 57.41 -18.34 -19.09
N THR A 17 58.23 -18.99 -18.27
CA THR A 17 57.81 -19.51 -16.96
C THR A 17 57.43 -18.37 -16.01
N ILE A 18 58.21 -17.30 -15.95
CA ILE A 18 57.90 -16.11 -15.13
C ILE A 18 56.56 -15.50 -15.59
N LEU A 19 56.34 -15.38 -16.90
CA LEU A 19 55.08 -14.88 -17.44
C LEU A 19 53.89 -15.77 -17.07
N HIS A 20 54.05 -17.10 -17.15
CA HIS A 20 53.00 -18.05 -16.74
C HIS A 20 52.67 -17.93 -15.25
N ILE A 21 53.68 -17.83 -14.39
CA ILE A 21 53.49 -17.65 -12.96
C ILE A 21 52.79 -16.32 -12.68
N ALA A 22 53.19 -15.23 -13.35
CA ALA A 22 52.55 -13.93 -13.21
C ALA A 22 51.07 -13.98 -13.66
N ALA A 23 50.77 -14.62 -14.79
CA ALA A 23 49.40 -14.81 -15.26
C ALA A 23 48.57 -15.65 -14.27
N PHE A 24 49.16 -16.70 -13.69
CA PHE A 24 48.50 -17.52 -12.67
C PHE A 24 48.22 -16.72 -11.39
N ILE A 25 49.16 -15.87 -10.94
CA ILE A 25 48.94 -14.98 -9.79
C ILE A 25 47.80 -14.01 -10.07
N VAL A 26 47.76 -13.38 -11.25
CA VAL A 26 46.65 -12.49 -11.65
C VAL A 26 45.32 -13.25 -11.69
N PHE A 27 45.30 -14.48 -12.18
CA PHE A 27 44.11 -15.33 -12.18
C PHE A 27 43.61 -15.64 -10.76
N VAL A 28 44.50 -16.04 -9.85
CA VAL A 28 44.15 -16.32 -8.44
C VAL A 28 43.69 -15.05 -7.72
N ILE A 29 44.32 -13.90 -7.99
CA ILE A 29 43.88 -12.60 -7.47
C ILE A 29 42.50 -12.26 -8.02
N GLY A 30 42.24 -12.48 -9.32
CA GLY A 30 40.93 -12.26 -9.94
C GLY A 30 39.83 -13.10 -9.28
N ILE A 31 40.08 -14.40 -9.07
CA ILE A 31 39.15 -15.28 -8.36
C ILE A 31 38.97 -14.81 -6.91
N SER A 32 40.04 -14.44 -6.23
CA SER A 32 39.98 -13.96 -4.83
C SER A 32 39.18 -12.65 -4.71
N ILE A 33 39.38 -11.68 -5.61
CA ILE A 33 38.61 -10.42 -5.64
C ILE A 33 37.14 -10.72 -5.89
N ILE A 34 36.85 -11.65 -6.81
CA ILE A 34 35.49 -12.10 -7.08
C ILE A 34 34.90 -12.74 -5.82
N TYR A 35 35.56 -13.70 -5.19
CA TYR A 35 35.02 -14.46 -4.06
C TYR A 35 34.94 -13.66 -2.74
N CYS A 36 35.85 -12.71 -2.53
CA CYS A 36 35.85 -11.82 -1.37
C CYS A 36 34.97 -10.57 -1.56
N ASN A 37 34.32 -10.41 -2.71
CA ASN A 37 33.35 -9.33 -2.90
C ASN A 37 32.05 -9.67 -2.17
N GLU A 38 31.60 -8.80 -1.26
CA GLU A 38 30.34 -8.97 -0.52
C GLU A 38 29.12 -9.14 -1.45
N ASN A 39 29.20 -8.64 -2.68
CA ASN A 39 28.15 -8.76 -3.69
C ASN A 39 28.28 -10.01 -4.59
N PHE A 40 29.33 -10.85 -4.46
CA PHE A 40 29.50 -12.05 -5.28
C PHE A 40 28.36 -13.06 -5.10
N ASN A 41 27.89 -13.19 -3.85
CA ASN A 41 26.69 -13.97 -3.54
C ASN A 41 25.49 -13.50 -4.37
N ARG A 42 25.37 -12.21 -4.69
CA ARG A 42 24.27 -11.68 -5.51
C ARG A 42 24.34 -12.11 -6.99
N GLY A 43 25.55 -12.31 -7.53
CA GLY A 43 25.73 -12.76 -8.92
C GLY A 43 25.40 -14.25 -9.14
N LEU A 44 25.72 -15.10 -8.16
CA LEU A 44 25.35 -16.53 -8.16
C LEU A 44 23.88 -16.77 -7.77
N LEU A 45 23.27 -15.86 -7.00
CA LEU A 45 21.85 -15.90 -6.65
C LEU A 45 20.91 -15.80 -7.87
N TRP A 46 21.36 -15.34 -9.04
CA TRP A 46 20.53 -15.43 -10.26
C TRP A 46 20.31 -16.87 -10.77
N ILE A 47 21.15 -17.83 -10.37
CA ILE A 47 20.91 -19.26 -10.67
C ILE A 47 19.85 -19.86 -9.72
N ASN A 48 19.62 -19.22 -8.57
CA ASN A 48 18.56 -19.52 -7.59
C ASN A 48 17.73 -18.27 -7.32
N ALA A 49 17.25 -17.59 -8.36
CA ALA A 49 16.51 -16.35 -8.20
C ALA A 49 15.27 -16.63 -7.33
N GLU A 50 15.30 -16.15 -6.09
CA GLU A 50 14.13 -16.12 -5.21
C GLU A 50 13.00 -15.45 -5.99
N LYS A 51 11.86 -16.14 -6.12
CA LYS A 51 10.75 -15.58 -6.87
C LYS A 51 10.28 -14.32 -6.14
N TYR A 52 10.01 -13.25 -6.90
CA TYR A 52 9.61 -11.97 -6.31
C TYR A 52 8.41 -12.12 -5.36
N ASP A 53 7.47 -13.01 -5.69
CA ASP A 53 6.25 -13.28 -4.92
C ASP A 53 6.47 -14.06 -3.61
N ASP A 54 7.71 -14.47 -3.33
CA ASP A 54 8.14 -15.00 -2.03
C ASP A 54 8.97 -13.98 -1.22
N SER A 55 9.33 -12.84 -1.83
CA SER A 55 10.23 -11.85 -1.24
C SER A 55 9.60 -11.01 -0.11
N PRO A 56 10.40 -10.46 0.83
CA PRO A 56 9.92 -9.51 1.83
C PRO A 56 9.28 -8.25 1.25
N ALA A 57 9.73 -7.79 0.08
CA ALA A 57 9.19 -6.61 -0.59
C ALA A 57 7.75 -6.85 -1.06
N PHE A 58 7.50 -8.00 -1.70
CA PHE A 58 6.15 -8.40 -2.09
C PHE A 58 5.20 -8.48 -0.90
N ARG A 59 5.67 -9.07 0.20
CA ARG A 59 4.89 -9.18 1.44
C ARG A 59 4.54 -7.83 2.04
N THR A 60 5.51 -6.91 2.09
CA THR A 60 5.30 -5.56 2.62
C THR A 60 4.27 -4.81 1.77
N GLN A 61 4.35 -4.94 0.44
CA GLN A 61 3.36 -4.39 -0.47
C GLN A 61 1.98 -5.03 -0.28
N PHE A 62 1.92 -6.36 -0.16
CA PHE A 62 0.67 -7.08 0.06
C PHE A 62 -0.03 -6.64 1.36
N ASP A 63 0.70 -6.60 2.48
CA ASP A 63 0.15 -6.16 3.77
C ASP A 63 -0.31 -4.68 3.72
N SER A 64 0.45 -3.82 3.02
CA SER A 64 0.07 -2.43 2.80
C SER A 64 -1.21 -2.31 1.96
N ASP A 65 -1.32 -3.09 0.88
CA ASP A 65 -2.51 -3.14 0.02
C ASP A 65 -3.72 -3.69 0.79
N VAL A 66 -3.55 -4.70 1.66
CA VAL A 66 -4.64 -5.18 2.54
C VAL A 66 -5.13 -4.07 3.47
N SER A 67 -4.23 -3.37 4.15
CA SER A 67 -4.60 -2.26 5.04
C SER A 67 -5.31 -1.12 4.30
N LEU A 68 -4.80 -0.77 3.11
CA LEU A 68 -5.41 0.25 2.25
C LEU A 68 -6.79 -0.19 1.73
N LEU A 69 -6.96 -1.47 1.39
CA LEU A 69 -8.24 -2.03 0.93
C LEU A 69 -9.33 -1.92 2.01
N PHE A 70 -9.04 -2.28 3.25
CA PHE A 70 -10.01 -2.14 4.34
C PHE A 70 -10.27 -0.68 4.70
N SER A 71 -9.29 0.19 4.53
CA SER A 71 -9.51 1.64 4.61
C SER A 71 -10.45 2.12 3.50
N TYR A 72 -10.27 1.64 2.27
CA TYR A 72 -11.16 1.94 1.13
C TYR A 72 -12.59 1.48 1.39
N ALA A 73 -12.79 0.23 1.80
CA ALA A 73 -14.12 -0.31 2.09
C ALA A 73 -14.85 0.52 3.16
N ASN A 74 -14.14 0.97 4.20
CA ASN A 74 -14.70 1.85 5.24
C ASN A 74 -15.07 3.25 4.74
N LEU A 75 -14.41 3.75 3.70
CA LEU A 75 -14.57 5.11 3.18
C LEU A 75 -15.45 5.20 1.94
N LYS A 76 -15.70 4.07 1.29
CA LYS A 76 -16.42 4.01 0.02
C LYS A 76 -17.80 4.61 0.13
N ASP A 77 -18.58 4.23 1.13
CA ASP A 77 -19.95 4.75 1.28
C ASP A 77 -19.99 6.20 1.78
N ILE A 78 -18.86 6.77 2.23
CA ILE A 78 -18.75 8.18 2.60
C ILE A 78 -18.54 9.05 1.36
N PHE A 79 -17.68 8.61 0.43
CA PHE A 79 -17.24 9.41 -0.71
C PHE A 79 -17.84 8.99 -2.06
N GLU A 80 -18.58 7.88 -2.11
CA GLU A 80 -19.13 7.36 -3.36
C GLU A 80 -20.65 7.19 -3.34
N THR A 81 -21.22 7.37 -4.53
CA THR A 81 -22.59 7.01 -4.89
C THR A 81 -22.52 6.11 -6.12
N ASP A 82 -23.19 4.96 -6.09
CA ASP A 82 -23.18 3.95 -7.16
C ASP A 82 -21.78 3.53 -7.63
N GLY A 83 -20.83 3.49 -6.70
CA GLY A 83 -19.45 3.07 -6.96
C GLY A 83 -18.58 4.09 -7.68
N LYS A 84 -18.98 5.37 -7.70
CA LYS A 84 -18.21 6.49 -8.24
C LYS A 84 -18.07 7.58 -7.19
N PHE A 85 -16.93 8.26 -7.20
CA PHE A 85 -16.71 9.44 -6.38
C PHE A 85 -17.83 10.47 -6.59
N ASP A 86 -18.45 10.92 -5.50
CA ASP A 86 -19.57 11.85 -5.50
C ASP A 86 -19.26 13.06 -4.62
N ILE A 87 -19.12 14.21 -5.27
CA ILE A 87 -18.78 15.48 -4.64
C ILE A 87 -19.92 16.04 -3.78
N ASN A 88 -21.16 15.56 -3.97
CA ASN A 88 -22.34 16.10 -3.30
C ASN A 88 -22.70 15.35 -2.02
N LYS A 89 -21.94 14.32 -1.63
CA LYS A 89 -22.20 13.61 -0.38
C LYS A 89 -21.89 14.45 0.83
N ASP A 90 -22.81 14.46 1.78
CA ASP A 90 -22.58 15.06 3.09
C ASP A 90 -21.60 14.22 3.90
N VAL A 91 -20.61 14.86 4.51
CA VAL A 91 -19.57 14.21 5.31
C VAL A 91 -19.80 14.42 6.80
N PHE A 92 -20.19 15.64 7.17
CA PHE A 92 -20.51 16.03 8.55
C PHE A 92 -21.51 17.19 8.57
N GLY A 93 -22.23 17.32 9.68
CA GLY A 93 -23.15 18.44 9.94
C GLY A 93 -22.79 19.14 11.25
N LEU A 94 -22.84 20.47 11.25
CA LEU A 94 -22.56 21.31 12.41
C LEU A 94 -23.76 22.20 12.75
N ASN A 95 -23.99 22.43 14.04
CA ASN A 95 -24.83 23.52 14.49
C ASN A 95 -24.00 24.80 14.62
N MET A 96 -24.24 25.76 13.74
CA MET A 96 -23.52 27.03 13.65
C MET A 96 -24.33 28.20 14.23
N GLY A 97 -25.25 27.91 15.15
CA GLY A 97 -26.07 28.90 15.84
C GLY A 97 -27.54 28.49 16.02
N PRO A 98 -28.37 29.35 16.63
CA PRO A 98 -29.77 29.04 16.90
C PRO A 98 -30.52 28.69 15.61
N SER A 99 -30.98 27.44 15.49
CA SER A 99 -31.65 26.89 14.30
C SER A 99 -30.84 26.99 13.00
N ASN A 100 -29.50 27.00 13.10
CA ASN A 100 -28.59 27.06 11.96
C ASN A 100 -27.77 25.76 11.87
N ASP A 101 -28.40 24.70 11.39
CA ASP A 101 -27.73 23.44 11.08
C ASP A 101 -27.22 23.48 9.64
N VAL A 102 -25.93 23.22 9.48
CA VAL A 102 -25.22 23.30 8.18
C VAL A 102 -24.54 21.96 7.91
N ASP A 103 -24.92 21.36 6.79
CA ASP A 103 -24.31 20.15 6.26
C ASP A 103 -23.16 20.49 5.31
N PHE A 104 -22.05 19.77 5.45
CA PHE A 104 -20.85 19.98 4.66
C PHE A 104 -20.65 18.82 3.71
N THR A 105 -20.82 19.10 2.42
CA THR A 105 -20.54 18.16 1.35
C THR A 105 -19.04 17.99 1.11
N VAL A 106 -18.64 16.88 0.47
CA VAL A 106 -17.27 16.68 -0.03
C VAL A 106 -16.79 17.89 -0.84
N GLY A 107 -17.64 18.43 -1.71
CA GLY A 107 -17.35 19.61 -2.51
C GLY A 107 -17.08 20.85 -1.68
N ALA A 108 -17.94 21.13 -0.71
CA ALA A 108 -17.78 22.28 0.19
C ALA A 108 -16.47 22.17 0.99
N ILE A 109 -16.13 20.97 1.48
CA ILE A 109 -14.87 20.71 2.19
C ILE A 109 -13.67 20.97 1.29
N ILE A 110 -13.68 20.43 0.05
CA ILE A 110 -12.58 20.64 -0.91
C ILE A 110 -12.42 22.12 -1.24
N GLU A 111 -13.52 22.82 -1.47
CA GLU A 111 -13.51 24.24 -1.83
C GLU A 111 -13.00 25.10 -0.68
N TYR A 112 -13.46 24.83 0.55
CA TYR A 112 -12.99 25.50 1.76
C TYR A 112 -11.50 25.24 2.00
N ALA A 113 -11.08 23.98 1.93
CA ALA A 113 -9.70 23.56 2.07
C ALA A 113 -8.76 24.29 1.10
N LYS A 114 -9.13 24.33 -0.19
CA LYS A 114 -8.35 25.03 -1.23
C LYS A 114 -8.23 26.53 -0.96
N ARG A 115 -9.30 27.19 -0.51
CA ARG A 115 -9.28 28.62 -0.15
C ARG A 115 -8.32 28.91 1.01
N HIS A 116 -8.15 27.96 1.92
CA HIS A 116 -7.27 28.07 3.08
C HIS A 116 -5.88 27.43 2.87
N GLY A 117 -5.51 27.16 1.61
CA GLY A 117 -4.15 26.74 1.26
C GLY A 117 -3.86 25.25 1.46
N PHE A 118 -4.86 24.43 1.75
CA PHE A 118 -4.70 22.97 1.76
C PHE A 118 -4.74 22.40 0.34
N TYR A 119 -3.96 21.34 0.13
CA TYR A 119 -4.03 20.49 -1.05
C TYR A 119 -3.65 19.05 -0.69
N ILE A 120 -3.91 18.12 -1.60
CA ILE A 120 -3.41 16.75 -1.52
C ILE A 120 -2.33 16.60 -2.57
N ASP A 121 -1.14 16.17 -2.16
CA ASP A 121 0.02 16.02 -3.05
C ASP A 121 -0.02 14.69 -3.86
N GLU A 122 0.98 14.50 -4.71
CA GLU A 122 1.15 13.31 -5.54
C GLU A 122 1.36 12.01 -4.75
N HIS A 123 1.62 12.10 -3.44
CA HIS A 123 1.76 10.97 -2.53
C HIS A 123 0.51 10.78 -1.64
N PHE A 124 -0.59 11.44 -2.00
CA PHE A 124 -1.86 11.41 -1.28
C PHE A 124 -1.76 11.86 0.18
N GLN A 125 -0.82 12.76 0.47
CA GLN A 125 -0.71 13.41 1.78
C GLN A 125 -1.37 14.78 1.76
N VAL A 126 -1.97 15.16 2.88
CA VAL A 126 -2.51 16.51 3.06
C VAL A 126 -1.34 17.45 3.32
N SER A 127 -1.21 18.44 2.44
CA SER A 127 -0.12 19.41 2.42
C SER A 127 -0.69 20.83 2.40
N ILE A 128 0.15 21.79 2.80
CA ILE A 128 -0.23 23.21 2.98
C ILE A 128 0.69 24.07 2.13
N VAL A 129 0.12 24.96 1.33
CA VAL A 129 0.88 25.93 0.51
C VAL A 129 1.49 27.03 1.39
N ASP A 130 0.69 27.58 2.30
CA ASP A 130 1.10 28.61 3.24
C ASP A 130 0.35 28.46 4.58
N GLN A 131 1.10 28.34 5.67
CA GLN A 131 0.54 28.23 7.02
C GLN A 131 -0.27 29.48 7.42
N SER A 132 0.04 30.65 6.84
CA SER A 132 -0.70 31.88 7.10
C SER A 132 -2.16 31.81 6.66
N LEU A 133 -2.48 31.06 5.59
CA LEU A 133 -3.83 30.85 5.08
C LEU A 133 -4.64 29.90 5.98
N VAL A 134 -3.99 28.84 6.47
CA VAL A 134 -4.59 27.89 7.41
C VAL A 134 -4.87 28.58 8.75
N ASN A 135 -4.02 29.50 9.16
CA ASN A 135 -4.21 30.28 10.40
C ASN A 135 -5.37 31.29 10.30
N GLN A 136 -5.91 31.55 9.10
CA GLN A 136 -7.13 32.35 8.93
C GLN A 136 -8.41 31.55 9.19
N ILE A 137 -8.32 30.22 9.30
CA ILE A 137 -9.48 29.41 9.70
C ILE A 137 -9.78 29.73 11.16
N GLU A 138 -11.01 30.17 11.40
CA GLU A 138 -11.49 30.42 12.75
C GLU A 138 -11.41 29.16 13.60
N ASP A 139 -10.90 29.29 14.82
CA ASP A 139 -10.84 28.19 15.80
C ASP A 139 -12.15 28.06 16.61
N THR A 140 -13.23 28.67 16.11
CA THR A 140 -14.56 28.54 16.68
C THR A 140 -14.97 27.08 16.65
N SER A 141 -15.36 26.57 17.83
CA SER A 141 -15.87 25.22 17.99
C SER A 141 -17.38 25.20 17.84
N TYR A 142 -17.87 24.25 17.06
CA TYR A 142 -19.29 24.06 16.74
C TYR A 142 -19.75 22.71 17.28
N PHE A 143 -21.02 22.65 17.68
CA PHE A 143 -21.63 21.40 18.06
C PHE A 143 -21.76 20.49 16.84
N VAL A 144 -21.35 19.24 16.96
CA VAL A 144 -21.37 18.24 15.89
C VAL A 144 -22.72 17.54 15.88
N ASN A 145 -23.52 17.77 14.85
CA ASN A 145 -24.78 17.08 14.66
C ASN A 145 -24.54 15.62 14.26
N TYR A 146 -23.62 15.38 13.31
CA TYR A 146 -23.19 14.05 12.91
C TYR A 146 -21.85 14.09 12.18
N ARG A 147 -21.20 12.92 12.12
CA ARG A 147 -20.06 12.61 11.25
C ARG A 147 -20.32 11.26 10.61
N THR A 148 -20.24 11.16 9.29
CA THR A 148 -20.49 9.89 8.58
C THR A 148 -19.42 8.82 8.86
N TYR A 149 -18.24 9.24 9.30
CA TYR A 149 -17.07 8.38 9.50
C TYR A 149 -16.82 7.97 10.96
N ALA A 150 -17.49 8.61 11.92
CA ALA A 150 -17.26 8.39 13.35
C ALA A 150 -18.58 8.19 14.08
N ASP A 151 -18.64 7.20 14.96
CA ASP A 151 -19.79 7.01 15.84
C ASP A 151 -19.72 7.96 17.06
N THR A 152 -20.89 8.27 17.62
CA THR A 152 -21.06 9.15 18.79
C THR A 152 -20.92 8.42 20.13
N SER A 153 -20.71 7.10 20.10
CA SER A 153 -20.60 6.22 21.28
C SER A 153 -19.41 6.51 22.20
N GLY A 154 -18.45 7.35 21.78
CA GLY A 154 -17.28 7.76 22.56
C GLY A 154 -17.39 9.13 23.24
N LEU A 155 -18.53 9.81 23.19
CA LEU A 155 -18.73 11.11 23.85
C LEU A 155 -18.94 10.90 25.36
N VAL A 156 -17.92 11.20 26.17
CA VAL A 156 -17.93 11.01 27.63
C VAL A 156 -18.29 12.30 28.34
N GLU A 157 -17.77 13.42 27.84
CA GLU A 157 -17.98 14.75 28.40
C GLU A 157 -18.77 15.65 27.45
N PRO A 158 -19.53 16.65 27.98
CA PRO A 158 -20.28 17.60 27.14
C PRO A 158 -19.42 18.36 26.12
N GLY A 159 -18.13 18.55 26.40
CA GLY A 159 -17.17 19.20 25.50
C GLY A 159 -16.80 18.36 24.28
N ASP A 160 -16.89 17.03 24.37
CA ASP A 160 -16.52 16.11 23.28
C ASP A 160 -17.44 16.26 22.05
N ALA A 161 -18.63 16.84 22.26
CA ALA A 161 -19.60 17.09 21.21
C ALA A 161 -19.26 18.33 20.34
N TYR A 162 -18.21 19.08 20.70
CA TYR A 162 -17.79 20.27 19.97
C TYR A 162 -16.47 20.04 19.25
N ILE A 163 -16.35 20.59 18.04
CA ILE A 163 -15.12 20.51 17.23
C ILE A 163 -14.86 21.83 16.52
N SER A 164 -13.60 22.24 16.41
CA SER A 164 -13.25 23.43 15.63
C SER A 164 -13.31 23.17 14.12
N MET A 165 -13.66 24.19 13.34
CA MET A 165 -13.71 24.11 11.88
C MET A 165 -12.38 23.60 11.31
N LYS A 166 -11.26 24.12 11.83
CA LYS A 166 -9.91 23.69 11.45
C LYS A 166 -9.70 22.19 11.65
N THR A 167 -10.13 21.65 12.79
CA THR A 167 -9.95 20.24 13.13
C THR A 167 -10.79 19.35 12.22
N ILE A 168 -12.08 19.63 12.07
CA ILE A 168 -12.98 18.77 11.27
C ILE A 168 -12.67 18.80 9.77
N ILE A 169 -12.23 19.95 9.23
CA ILE A 169 -11.74 20.05 7.85
C ILE A 169 -10.47 19.22 7.67
N THR A 170 -9.52 19.31 8.61
CA THR A 170 -8.28 18.54 8.55
C THR A 170 -8.54 17.04 8.62
N GLU A 171 -9.41 16.59 9.53
CA GLU A 171 -9.85 15.19 9.62
C GLU A 171 -10.46 14.72 8.29
N SER A 172 -11.40 15.50 7.74
CA SER A 172 -12.08 15.18 6.49
C SER A 172 -11.11 15.07 5.31
N LEU A 173 -10.12 15.96 5.23
CA LEU A 173 -9.08 15.91 4.20
C LEU A 173 -8.17 14.69 4.33
N VAL A 174 -7.82 14.27 5.54
CA VAL A 174 -7.02 13.06 5.77
C VAL A 174 -7.80 11.81 5.34
N LEU A 175 -9.10 11.76 5.59
CA LEU A 175 -9.95 10.67 5.11
C LEU A 175 -10.08 10.69 3.58
N LEU A 176 -10.27 11.87 2.99
CA LEU A 176 -10.34 12.05 1.54
C LEU A 176 -9.02 11.66 0.87
N SER A 177 -7.87 11.96 1.47
CA SER A 177 -6.55 11.60 0.91
C SER A 177 -6.32 10.10 0.92
N LYS A 178 -6.69 9.42 2.02
CA LYS A 178 -6.69 7.94 2.09
C LYS A 178 -7.61 7.31 1.05
N TYR A 179 -8.80 7.91 0.87
CA TYR A 179 -9.74 7.48 -0.17
C TYR A 179 -9.14 7.63 -1.56
N TYR A 180 -8.56 8.79 -1.90
CA TYR A 180 -7.92 9.00 -3.21
C TYR A 180 -6.78 8.03 -3.48
N ASN A 181 -5.92 7.77 -2.49
CA ASN A 181 -4.84 6.79 -2.62
C ASN A 181 -5.39 5.41 -2.98
N ALA A 182 -6.42 4.96 -2.25
CA ALA A 182 -7.00 3.65 -2.48
C ALA A 182 -7.79 3.57 -3.80
N TYR A 183 -8.52 4.62 -4.14
CA TYR A 183 -9.27 4.70 -5.40
C TYR A 183 -8.31 4.65 -6.60
N GLU A 184 -7.19 5.37 -6.52
CA GLU A 184 -6.12 5.28 -7.52
C GLU A 184 -5.58 3.84 -7.63
N ARG A 185 -5.20 3.24 -6.49
CA ARG A 185 -4.59 1.90 -6.42
C ARG A 185 -5.50 0.77 -6.93
N PHE A 186 -6.81 0.85 -6.64
CA PHE A 186 -7.72 -0.27 -6.84
C PHE A 186 -8.70 -0.11 -8.00
N ILE A 187 -9.01 1.13 -8.40
CA ILE A 187 -10.04 1.44 -9.39
C ILE A 187 -9.45 2.04 -10.66
N LEU A 188 -8.60 3.05 -10.54
CA LEU A 188 -8.08 3.79 -11.70
C LEU A 188 -6.86 3.12 -12.34
N THR A 189 -5.87 2.71 -11.54
CA THR A 189 -4.66 2.09 -12.04
C THR A 189 -4.86 0.58 -12.20
N PRO A 190 -4.69 0.02 -13.42
CA PRO A 190 -4.70 -1.42 -13.61
C PRO A 190 -3.61 -2.09 -12.78
N SER A 191 -3.98 -3.08 -11.97
CA SER A 191 -3.05 -3.86 -11.16
C SER A 191 -3.36 -5.35 -11.21
N ASN A 192 -2.38 -6.15 -10.78
CA ASN A 192 -2.56 -7.59 -10.59
C ASN A 192 -3.25 -7.93 -9.26
N PHE A 193 -3.54 -6.95 -8.40
CA PHE A 193 -4.21 -7.15 -7.12
C PHE A 193 -5.73 -7.21 -7.31
N ARG A 194 -6.33 -8.36 -6.98
CA ARG A 194 -7.77 -8.61 -7.05
C ARG A 194 -8.33 -8.86 -5.67
N TYR A 195 -9.51 -8.32 -5.41
CA TYR A 195 -10.20 -8.54 -4.16
C TYR A 195 -11.70 -8.72 -4.35
N ARG A 196 -12.30 -9.43 -3.39
CA ARG A 196 -13.73 -9.55 -3.22
C ARG A 196 -14.04 -9.70 -1.74
N LEU A 197 -14.73 -8.70 -1.20
CA LEU A 197 -15.17 -8.62 0.18
C LEU A 197 -16.68 -8.85 0.18
N GLU A 198 -17.13 -9.98 0.71
CA GLU A 198 -18.55 -10.32 0.84
C GLU A 198 -18.95 -10.20 2.30
N TYR A 199 -19.93 -9.35 2.61
CA TYR A 199 -20.48 -9.12 3.94
C TYR A 199 -22.00 -9.17 3.86
N GLY A 200 -22.61 -10.30 4.24
CA GLY A 200 -24.01 -10.57 3.94
C GLY A 200 -24.31 -10.41 2.45
N ASP A 201 -25.20 -9.48 2.09
CA ASP A 201 -25.55 -9.15 0.71
C ASP A 201 -24.69 -8.04 0.09
N ILE A 202 -23.79 -7.42 0.86
CA ILE A 202 -22.92 -6.32 0.43
C ILE A 202 -21.63 -6.90 -0.14
N VAL A 203 -21.26 -6.49 -1.36
CA VAL A 203 -20.05 -6.96 -2.04
C VAL A 203 -19.21 -5.80 -2.55
N TYR A 204 -17.95 -5.73 -2.09
CA TYR A 204 -16.94 -4.84 -2.63
C TYR A 204 -15.94 -5.64 -3.45
N THR A 205 -15.75 -5.29 -4.72
CA THR A 205 -14.82 -6.02 -5.59
C THR A 205 -14.33 -5.18 -6.76
N ASN A 206 -13.09 -5.42 -7.18
CA ASN A 206 -12.54 -4.94 -8.45
C ASN A 206 -12.49 -6.03 -9.53
N ASP A 207 -12.98 -7.24 -9.22
CA ASP A 207 -13.05 -8.37 -10.14
C ASP A 207 -14.27 -9.24 -9.82
N ARG A 208 -15.34 -9.05 -10.58
CA ARG A 208 -16.60 -9.77 -10.40
C ARG A 208 -16.47 -11.28 -10.62
N THR A 209 -15.40 -11.73 -11.28
CA THR A 209 -15.14 -13.14 -11.55
C THR A 209 -14.36 -13.82 -10.43
N LEU A 210 -13.76 -13.04 -9.52
CA LEU A 210 -13.06 -13.59 -8.35
C LEU A 210 -14.07 -14.27 -7.42
N ASN A 211 -13.81 -15.53 -7.09
CA ASN A 211 -14.60 -16.33 -6.16
C ASN A 211 -13.73 -17.49 -5.65
N ILE A 212 -14.27 -18.30 -4.72
CA ILE A 212 -13.55 -19.44 -4.13
C ILE A 212 -12.98 -20.42 -5.16
N LYS A 213 -13.58 -20.57 -6.34
CA LYS A 213 -13.06 -21.49 -7.38
C LYS A 213 -11.94 -20.87 -8.21
N SER A 214 -11.99 -19.55 -8.44
CA SER A 214 -11.02 -18.85 -9.29
C SER A 214 -9.82 -18.31 -8.52
N VAL A 215 -9.97 -18.00 -7.22
CA VAL A 215 -8.93 -17.39 -6.37
C VAL A 215 -7.59 -18.16 -6.38
N TYR A 216 -7.66 -19.50 -6.34
CA TYR A 216 -6.48 -20.37 -6.34
C TYR A 216 -5.67 -20.30 -7.65
N GLY A 217 -6.28 -19.83 -8.74
CA GLY A 217 -5.66 -19.72 -10.06
C GLY A 217 -4.81 -18.46 -10.29
N TYR A 218 -4.84 -17.49 -9.37
CA TYR A 218 -4.11 -16.22 -9.54
C TYR A 218 -2.62 -16.32 -9.19
N GLY A 219 -2.16 -17.39 -8.55
CA GLY A 219 -0.75 -17.57 -8.20
C GLY A 219 -0.49 -17.27 -6.71
N LYS A 220 -0.81 -16.08 -6.21
CA LYS A 220 -0.79 -15.79 -4.75
C LYS A 220 -2.17 -15.39 -4.24
N TYR A 221 -2.56 -15.90 -3.08
CA TYR A 221 -3.87 -15.60 -2.50
C TYR A 221 -3.90 -15.64 -0.97
N ALA A 222 -4.91 -14.98 -0.39
CA ALA A 222 -5.29 -15.11 1.01
C ALA A 222 -6.81 -15.01 1.17
N ILE A 223 -7.39 -15.90 1.98
CA ILE A 223 -8.84 -16.03 2.21
C ILE A 223 -9.09 -16.09 3.71
N THR A 224 -10.06 -15.30 4.18
CA THR A 224 -10.55 -15.37 5.57
C THR A 224 -12.07 -15.29 5.58
N SER A 225 -12.70 -15.76 6.67
CA SER A 225 -14.15 -15.75 6.81
C SER A 225 -14.57 -15.63 8.28
N SER A 226 -15.83 -15.24 8.51
CA SER A 226 -16.38 -15.16 9.86
C SER A 226 -16.57 -16.50 10.57
N GLN A 227 -16.33 -17.63 9.89
CA GLN A 227 -16.55 -18.98 10.43
C GLN A 227 -15.31 -19.62 11.06
N GLY A 228 -14.14 -18.99 10.94
CA GLY A 228 -12.90 -19.53 11.49
C GLY A 228 -11.81 -18.48 11.65
N MET A 229 -10.81 -18.79 12.48
CA MET A 229 -9.67 -17.89 12.73
C MET A 229 -8.50 -18.09 11.76
N MET A 230 -8.51 -19.20 10.99
CA MET A 230 -7.44 -19.56 10.07
C MET A 230 -7.60 -18.81 8.74
N VAL A 231 -6.48 -18.27 8.25
CA VAL A 231 -6.37 -17.72 6.90
C VAL A 231 -5.91 -18.84 5.97
N ASP A 232 -6.67 -19.12 4.91
CA ASP A 232 -6.23 -20.01 3.82
C ASP A 232 -5.40 -19.18 2.84
N THR A 233 -4.11 -19.49 2.72
CA THR A 233 -3.16 -18.74 1.91
C THR A 233 -1.99 -19.61 1.47
N ASN A 234 -1.41 -19.27 0.31
CA ASN A 234 -0.15 -19.82 -0.18
C ASN A 234 1.00 -18.78 -0.15
N LEU A 235 0.82 -17.69 0.58
CA LEU A 235 1.88 -16.73 0.90
C LEU A 235 2.89 -17.37 1.85
N SER A 236 4.13 -16.89 1.82
CA SER A 236 5.20 -17.40 2.70
C SER A 236 4.97 -17.08 4.18
N GLU A 237 4.18 -16.05 4.48
CA GLU A 237 3.68 -15.74 5.81
C GLU A 237 2.20 -15.34 5.76
N ILE A 238 1.49 -15.58 6.86
CA ILE A 238 0.09 -15.20 7.01
C ILE A 238 -0.01 -13.66 7.09
N PRO A 239 -0.84 -13.02 6.27
CA PRO A 239 -1.08 -11.57 6.34
C PRO A 239 -1.60 -11.17 7.71
N LYS A 240 -0.83 -10.36 8.44
CA LYS A 240 -1.02 -10.13 9.89
C LYS A 240 -2.37 -9.49 10.21
N GLU A 241 -2.77 -8.53 9.40
CA GLU A 241 -3.94 -7.68 9.64
C GLU A 241 -5.22 -8.22 8.98
N LEU A 242 -5.13 -9.21 8.09
CA LEU A 242 -6.25 -9.60 7.24
C LEU A 242 -7.49 -10.02 8.04
N SER A 243 -7.35 -10.97 8.96
CA SER A 243 -8.50 -11.43 9.77
C SER A 243 -9.01 -10.35 10.73
N TYR A 244 -8.11 -9.56 11.31
CA TYR A 244 -8.49 -8.47 12.21
C TYR A 244 -9.31 -7.39 11.49
N GLN A 245 -8.81 -6.90 10.35
CA GLN A 245 -9.49 -5.87 9.57
C GLN A 245 -10.81 -6.40 8.98
N ALA A 246 -10.84 -7.67 8.57
CA ALA A 246 -12.06 -8.30 8.08
C ALA A 246 -13.16 -8.38 9.15
N GLU A 247 -12.82 -8.78 10.37
CA GLU A 247 -13.75 -8.81 11.50
C GLU A 247 -14.15 -7.40 11.92
N LYS A 248 -13.20 -6.45 11.99
CA LYS A 248 -13.46 -5.05 12.37
C LYS A 248 -14.46 -4.35 11.43
N LEU A 249 -14.42 -4.66 10.14
CA LEU A 249 -15.37 -4.06 9.20
C LEU A 249 -16.83 -4.47 9.50
N THR A 250 -17.05 -5.52 10.30
CA THR A 250 -18.40 -5.91 10.77
C THR A 250 -19.00 -4.97 11.80
N ASP A 251 -18.23 -4.00 12.32
CA ASP A 251 -18.77 -2.88 13.11
C ASP A 251 -19.75 -2.04 12.28
N LYS A 252 -19.61 -2.05 10.94
CA LYS A 252 -20.47 -1.31 10.00
C LYS A 252 -21.23 -2.21 9.03
N LEU A 253 -20.76 -3.44 8.81
CA LEU A 253 -21.30 -4.35 7.79
C LEU A 253 -21.83 -5.66 8.39
N PRO A 254 -22.82 -6.30 7.74
CA PRO A 254 -23.43 -7.50 8.28
C PRO A 254 -22.49 -8.72 8.21
N LYS A 255 -22.66 -9.63 9.17
CA LYS A 255 -22.15 -11.00 9.12
C LYS A 255 -23.16 -11.92 8.39
N PRO A 256 -22.73 -13.09 7.87
CA PRO A 256 -21.36 -13.58 7.79
C PRO A 256 -20.54 -12.83 6.74
N TYR A 257 -19.20 -12.92 6.85
CA TYR A 257 -18.31 -12.39 5.82
C TYR A 257 -17.40 -13.45 5.22
N LYS A 258 -16.99 -13.22 3.97
CA LYS A 258 -15.93 -13.94 3.26
C LYS A 258 -15.08 -12.95 2.48
N VAL A 259 -13.78 -13.02 2.67
CA VAL A 259 -12.82 -12.13 2.03
C VAL A 259 -11.88 -12.96 1.16
N TYR A 260 -11.80 -12.58 -0.11
CA TYR A 260 -10.88 -13.15 -1.08
C TYR A 260 -9.92 -12.06 -1.53
N ILE A 261 -8.61 -12.29 -1.37
CA ILE A 261 -7.56 -11.44 -1.90
C ILE A 261 -6.64 -12.31 -2.74
N ALA A 262 -6.33 -11.85 -3.94
CA ALA A 262 -5.48 -12.55 -4.88
C ALA A 262 -4.54 -11.58 -5.59
N VAL A 263 -3.34 -12.03 -5.91
CA VAL A 263 -2.40 -11.30 -6.75
C VAL A 263 -2.06 -12.18 -7.93
N ASN A 264 -2.34 -11.69 -9.14
CA ASN A 264 -1.96 -12.38 -10.37
C ASN A 264 -0.43 -12.38 -10.50
N THR A 265 0.20 -13.52 -10.20
CA THR A 265 1.63 -13.78 -10.39
C THR A 265 1.89 -14.80 -11.50
N VAL A 266 0.82 -15.25 -12.19
CA VAL A 266 0.92 -16.15 -13.34
C VAL A 266 1.27 -15.31 -14.57
N TYR A 267 2.56 -15.03 -14.72
CA TYR A 267 3.08 -14.43 -15.95
C TYR A 267 2.92 -15.43 -17.09
N THR A 268 2.01 -15.17 -18.03
CA THR A 268 2.13 -15.78 -19.35
C THR A 268 3.36 -15.18 -20.00
N ALA A 269 4.38 -16.00 -20.30
CA ALA A 269 5.45 -15.59 -21.19
C ALA A 269 4.80 -15.20 -22.53
N THR A 270 4.74 -13.91 -22.81
CA THR A 270 4.42 -13.36 -24.13
C THR A 270 5.64 -13.41 -25.02
#